data_AF-A0A947RRD3-F1
#
_entry.id   AF-A0A947RRD3-F1
#
_cell.length_a   1.000
_cell.length_b   1.000
_cell.length_c   1.000
_cell.angle_alpha   90.00
_cell.angle_beta   90.00
_cell.angle_gamma   90.00
#
_symmetry.space_group_name_H-M   'P 1'
#
loop_
_entity.id
_entity.type
_entity.pdbx_description
1 polymer ?
#
loop_
_entity_poly.entity_id
_entity_poly.type
_entity_poly.pdbx_seq_one_letter_code
_entity_poly.pdbx_strand_id
1 'polypeptide(L)'
;PRLVTKAWAEEQFRDGGRPRLQVIGDISIDIEGSIELSLKATYPDEPCFVYAPRTGEAIDGVAGEGIVIMAVDNLPCELPRESSEHFSEVLADMVGDLGDADWKADFAALDLPSHLKRAVIVHRGELTPSYGYLEDHL
;
A
#
# COMPACT_ATOMS: atom_id res chain seq x y z
N PRO A 1 -1.58 -6.61 -14.55
CA PRO A 1 -2.75 -7.20 -15.24
C PRO A 1 -4.01 -6.50 -14.73
N ARG A 2 -5.00 -6.22 -15.60
CA ARG A 2 -6.28 -5.62 -15.20
C ARG A 2 -7.28 -6.74 -14.92
N LEU A 3 -7.70 -6.85 -13.66
CA LEU A 3 -8.55 -7.93 -13.16
C LEU A 3 -10.03 -7.56 -13.27
N VAL A 4 -10.36 -6.31 -12.94
CA VAL A 4 -11.72 -5.76 -13.03
C VAL A 4 -11.64 -4.44 -13.77
N THR A 5 -12.35 -4.33 -14.89
CA THR A 5 -12.34 -3.13 -15.75
C THR A 5 -13.67 -2.38 -15.68
N LYS A 6 -13.64 -1.08 -16.02
CA LYS A 6 -14.84 -0.24 -16.17
C LYS A 6 -15.78 -0.81 -17.24
N ALA A 7 -15.21 -1.27 -18.37
CA ALA A 7 -15.97 -1.90 -19.45
C ALA A 7 -16.70 -3.17 -18.99
N TRP A 8 -16.05 -4.00 -18.17
CA TRP A 8 -16.70 -5.17 -17.57
C TRP A 8 -17.84 -4.74 -16.63
N ALA A 9 -17.60 -3.74 -15.77
CA ALA A 9 -18.63 -3.25 -14.84
C ALA A 9 -19.84 -2.68 -15.59
N GLU A 10 -19.63 -1.88 -16.63
CA GLU A 10 -20.70 -1.37 -17.50
C GLU A 10 -21.53 -2.50 -18.13
N GLU A 11 -20.88 -3.55 -18.61
CA GLU A 11 -21.55 -4.71 -19.20
C GLU A 11 -22.40 -5.46 -18.17
N GLN A 12 -21.89 -5.66 -16.94
CA GLN A 12 -22.60 -6.42 -15.91
C GLN A 12 -23.86 -5.72 -15.39
N PHE A 13 -23.92 -4.39 -15.43
CA PHE A 13 -25.05 -3.60 -14.96
C PHE A 13 -25.97 -3.12 -16.10
N ARG A 14 -25.69 -3.52 -17.36
CA ARG A 14 -26.53 -3.21 -18.51
C ARG A 14 -27.92 -3.84 -18.36
N ASP A 15 -28.95 -3.13 -18.83
CA ASP A 15 -30.35 -3.59 -18.85
C ASP A 15 -30.90 -4.10 -17.50
N GLY A 16 -30.42 -3.52 -16.40
CA GLY A 16 -30.82 -3.90 -15.04
C GLY A 16 -30.12 -5.16 -14.53
N GLY A 17 -28.99 -5.52 -15.14
CA GLY A 17 -28.11 -6.59 -14.70
C GLY A 17 -27.68 -6.44 -13.24
N ARG A 18 -27.56 -7.57 -12.55
CA ARG A 18 -27.18 -7.64 -11.13
C ARG A 18 -26.06 -8.68 -10.98
N PRO A 19 -24.78 -8.28 -11.08
CA PRO A 19 -23.68 -9.22 -10.98
C PRO A 19 -23.60 -9.84 -9.59
N ARG A 20 -23.04 -11.04 -9.49
CA ARG A 20 -22.77 -11.67 -8.19
C ARG A 20 -21.67 -10.96 -7.41
N LEU A 21 -20.72 -10.33 -8.12
CA LEU A 21 -19.71 -9.47 -7.50
C LEU A 21 -20.38 -8.14 -7.13
N GLN A 22 -20.39 -7.83 -5.85
CA GLN A 22 -21.04 -6.63 -5.30
C GLN A 22 -20.09 -5.76 -4.47
N VAL A 23 -19.00 -6.36 -3.95
CA VAL A 23 -18.05 -5.69 -3.07
C VAL A 23 -16.63 -6.12 -3.44
N ILE A 24 -15.69 -5.18 -3.47
CA ILE A 24 -14.25 -5.39 -3.65
C ILE A 24 -13.52 -4.66 -2.53
N GLY A 25 -12.67 -5.38 -1.79
CA GLY A 25 -11.64 -4.79 -0.94
C GLY A 25 -10.33 -4.72 -1.71
N ASP A 26 -9.95 -3.54 -2.18
CA ASP A 26 -8.72 -3.31 -2.91
C ASP A 26 -7.61 -2.88 -1.93
N ILE A 27 -6.74 -3.85 -1.60
CA ILE A 27 -5.62 -3.64 -0.68
C ILE A 27 -4.38 -3.04 -1.35
N SER A 28 -4.30 -3.02 -2.69
CA SER A 28 -3.16 -2.41 -3.37
C SER A 28 -3.33 -0.90 -3.47
N ILE A 29 -4.59 -0.42 -3.52
CA ILE A 29 -4.95 0.99 -3.57
C ILE A 29 -4.27 1.69 -4.76
N ASP A 30 -4.02 0.91 -5.82
CA ASP A 30 -3.52 1.45 -7.07
C ASP A 30 -4.69 2.13 -7.78
N ILE A 31 -4.71 3.47 -7.75
CA ILE A 31 -5.75 4.25 -8.42
C ILE A 31 -5.78 3.87 -9.90
N GLU A 32 -6.95 3.39 -10.34
CA GLU A 32 -7.17 2.87 -11.69
C GLU A 32 -6.17 1.78 -12.15
N GLY A 33 -5.64 1.02 -11.18
CA GLY A 33 -4.64 -0.02 -11.39
C GLY A 33 -5.24 -1.35 -11.83
N SER A 34 -5.07 -2.38 -10.98
CA SER A 34 -5.57 -3.74 -11.29
C SER A 34 -7.09 -3.84 -11.19
N ILE A 35 -7.70 -3.03 -10.34
CA ILE A 35 -9.14 -2.79 -10.21
C ILE A 35 -9.40 -1.37 -10.71
N GLU A 36 -9.87 -1.20 -11.95
CA GLU A 36 -10.07 0.13 -12.53
C GLU A 36 -11.19 0.93 -11.84
N LEU A 37 -11.98 0.27 -11.00
CA LEU A 37 -13.08 0.85 -10.25
C LEU A 37 -12.59 1.59 -8.98
N SER A 38 -11.33 1.37 -8.59
CA SER A 38 -10.66 2.07 -7.49
C SER A 38 -10.28 3.48 -7.93
N LEU A 39 -11.22 4.41 -7.80
CA LEU A 39 -11.06 5.80 -8.27
C LEU A 39 -10.38 6.72 -7.26
N LYS A 40 -10.41 6.36 -5.98
CA LYS A 40 -9.76 7.09 -4.89
C LYS A 40 -9.40 6.15 -3.75
N ALA A 41 -8.39 6.55 -2.97
CA ALA A 41 -8.18 5.97 -1.66
C ALA A 41 -9.31 6.40 -0.72
N THR A 42 -9.63 5.55 0.24
CA THR A 42 -10.61 5.82 1.30
C THR A 42 -9.91 5.92 2.65
N TYR A 43 -10.59 6.53 3.61
CA TYR A 43 -10.10 6.69 4.98
C TYR A 43 -10.90 5.81 5.94
N PRO A 44 -10.38 5.48 7.13
CA PRO A 44 -11.09 4.62 8.08
C PRO A 44 -12.49 5.11 8.49
N ASP A 45 -12.72 6.42 8.52
CA ASP A 45 -14.00 7.05 8.82
C ASP A 45 -15.01 6.96 7.65
N GLU A 46 -14.52 6.99 6.41
CA GLU A 46 -15.29 6.81 5.18
C GLU A 46 -14.67 5.68 4.31
N PRO A 47 -14.78 4.41 4.74
CA PRO A 47 -13.94 3.32 4.23
C PRO A 47 -14.37 2.77 2.87
N CYS A 48 -15.55 3.18 2.39
CA CYS A 48 -16.16 2.61 1.21
C CYS A 48 -16.77 3.70 0.33
N PHE A 49 -16.76 3.46 -0.97
CA PHE A 49 -17.60 4.14 -1.94
C PHE A 49 -18.22 3.13 -2.90
N VAL A 50 -19.34 3.47 -3.54
CA VAL A 50 -19.91 2.73 -4.65
C VAL A 50 -19.34 3.30 -5.95
N TYR A 51 -18.70 2.45 -6.75
CA TYR A 51 -18.45 2.77 -8.16
C TYR A 51 -19.74 2.59 -8.95
N ALA A 52 -20.30 3.68 -9.47
CA ALA A 52 -21.52 3.70 -10.26
C ALA A 52 -21.21 3.42 -11.74
N PRO A 53 -21.48 2.23 -12.30
CA PRO A 53 -20.98 1.84 -13.62
C PRO A 53 -21.57 2.65 -14.78
N ARG A 54 -22.73 3.29 -14.56
CA ARG A 54 -23.40 4.10 -15.59
C ARG A 54 -22.79 5.49 -15.75
N THR A 55 -22.28 6.07 -14.66
CA THR A 55 -21.70 7.42 -14.65
C THR A 55 -20.18 7.40 -14.54
N GLY A 56 -19.61 6.28 -14.08
CA GLY A 56 -18.19 6.15 -13.79
C GLY A 56 -17.75 6.89 -12.54
N GLU A 57 -18.68 7.28 -11.67
CA GLU A 57 -18.42 8.08 -10.47
C GLU A 57 -18.23 7.22 -9.22
N ALA A 58 -17.48 7.74 -8.25
CA ALA A 58 -17.40 7.22 -6.89
C ALA A 58 -18.40 7.96 -6.00
N ILE A 59 -19.34 7.22 -5.41
CA ILE A 59 -20.37 7.76 -4.50
C ILE A 59 -20.07 7.24 -3.10
N ASP A 60 -19.83 8.13 -2.14
CA ASP A 60 -19.43 7.73 -0.78
C ASP A 60 -20.48 6.85 -0.07
N GLY A 61 -19.96 5.89 0.71
CA GLY A 61 -20.75 4.91 1.42
C GLY A 61 -20.97 3.61 0.63
N VAL A 62 -22.05 2.91 0.96
CA VAL A 62 -22.34 1.55 0.48
C VAL A 62 -23.70 1.43 -0.22
N ALA A 63 -24.43 2.53 -0.33
CA ALA A 63 -25.77 2.57 -0.89
C ALA A 63 -25.72 3.03 -2.35
N GLY A 64 -26.46 2.33 -3.23
CA GLY A 64 -26.58 2.71 -4.63
C GLY A 64 -26.53 1.51 -5.58
N GLU A 65 -26.62 1.79 -6.88
CA GLU A 65 -26.44 0.81 -7.95
C GLU A 65 -24.97 0.82 -8.39
N GLY A 66 -24.25 -0.25 -8.10
CA GLY A 66 -22.85 -0.38 -8.46
C GLY A 66 -22.10 -1.40 -7.63
N ILE A 67 -20.77 -1.31 -7.65
CA ILE A 67 -19.90 -2.16 -6.86
C ILE A 67 -19.33 -1.34 -5.71
N VAL A 68 -19.47 -1.82 -4.49
CA VAL A 68 -18.84 -1.22 -3.31
C VAL A 68 -17.33 -1.50 -3.37
N ILE A 69 -16.54 -0.45 -3.29
CA ILE A 69 -15.08 -0.51 -3.23
C ILE A 69 -14.66 -0.05 -1.85
N MET A 70 -13.88 -0.88 -1.16
CA MET A 70 -13.13 -0.51 0.04
C MET A 70 -11.66 -0.40 -0.35
N ALA A 71 -11.07 0.78 -0.21
CA ALA A 71 -9.68 1.07 -0.60
C ALA A 71 -8.98 1.85 0.52
N VAL A 72 -9.12 1.36 1.77
CA VAL A 72 -8.67 2.04 2.99
C VAL A 72 -7.15 2.06 3.02
N ASP A 73 -6.58 3.27 3.00
CA ASP A 73 -5.14 3.44 3.13
C ASP A 73 -4.65 3.01 4.51
N ASN A 74 -3.45 2.45 4.55
CA ASN A 74 -2.77 2.05 5.77
C ASN A 74 -3.61 1.10 6.66
N LEU A 75 -4.23 0.08 6.05
CA LEU A 75 -5.03 -0.94 6.72
C LEU A 75 -4.37 -1.60 7.97
N PRO A 76 -3.03 -1.78 8.06
CA PRO A 76 -2.41 -2.26 9.29
C PRO A 76 -2.75 -1.41 10.54
N CYS A 77 -3.06 -0.13 10.39
CA CYS A 77 -3.51 0.72 11.50
C CYS A 77 -4.90 0.38 12.03
N GLU A 78 -5.73 -0.34 11.27
CA GLU A 78 -7.04 -0.83 11.74
C GLU A 78 -6.91 -2.08 12.63
N LEU A 79 -5.73 -2.72 12.63
CA LEU A 79 -5.33 -3.79 13.54
C LEU A 79 -4.05 -3.40 14.28
N PRO A 80 -4.07 -2.28 15.04
CA PRO A 80 -2.86 -1.61 15.49
C PRO A 80 -2.05 -2.47 16.45
N ARG A 81 -2.72 -3.31 17.25
CA ARG A 81 -2.06 -4.20 18.21
C ARG A 81 -1.32 -5.32 17.48
N GLU A 82 -2.00 -6.05 16.61
CA GLU A 82 -1.44 -7.16 15.85
C GLU A 82 -0.31 -6.69 14.92
N SER A 83 -0.50 -5.55 14.26
CA SER A 83 0.52 -4.94 13.42
C SER A 83 1.76 -4.55 14.23
N SER A 84 1.58 -4.01 15.43
CA SER A 84 2.71 -3.65 16.32
C SER A 84 3.42 -4.88 16.86
N GLU A 85 2.68 -5.91 17.28
CA GLU A 85 3.24 -7.18 17.74
C GLU A 85 4.07 -7.83 16.62
N HIS A 86 3.51 -7.96 15.42
CA HIS A 86 4.21 -8.55 14.27
C HIS A 86 5.45 -7.73 13.84
N PHE A 87 5.33 -6.41 13.75
CA PHE A 87 6.46 -5.54 13.43
C PHE A 87 7.58 -5.68 14.46
N SER A 88 7.23 -5.71 15.76
CA SER A 88 8.21 -5.87 16.83
C SER A 88 8.91 -7.23 16.80
N GLU A 89 8.19 -8.31 16.50
CA GLU A 89 8.77 -9.65 16.38
C GLU A 89 9.84 -9.69 15.28
N VAL A 90 9.55 -9.12 14.12
CA VAL A 90 10.51 -9.06 12.99
C VAL A 90 11.67 -8.12 13.29
N LEU A 91 11.41 -6.97 13.91
CA LEU A 91 12.45 -5.99 14.24
C LEU A 91 13.41 -6.53 15.30
N ALA A 92 12.92 -7.29 16.29
CA ALA A 92 13.72 -7.78 17.41
C ALA A 92 14.96 -8.54 16.96
N ASP A 93 14.85 -9.35 15.89
CA ASP A 93 15.96 -10.10 15.31
C ASP A 93 17.07 -9.19 14.74
N MET A 94 16.75 -7.95 14.40
CA MET A 94 17.68 -6.96 13.83
C MET A 94 18.30 -6.05 14.90
N VAL A 95 17.68 -5.93 16.07
CA VAL A 95 18.07 -4.95 17.11
C VAL A 95 19.49 -5.21 17.63
N GLY A 96 19.87 -6.47 17.82
CA GLY A 96 21.22 -6.82 18.30
C GLY A 96 22.30 -6.36 17.33
N ASP A 97 22.19 -6.75 16.06
CA ASP A 97 23.15 -6.39 15.02
C ASP A 97 23.24 -4.86 14.83
N LEU A 98 22.11 -4.15 14.88
CA LEU A 98 22.08 -2.69 14.79
C LEU A 98 22.70 -2.02 16.03
N GLY A 99 22.50 -2.60 17.21
CA GLY A 99 23.02 -2.08 18.47
C GLY A 99 24.52 -2.27 18.64
N ASP A 100 25.05 -3.40 18.16
CA ASP A 100 26.46 -3.77 18.28
C ASP A 100 27.36 -3.12 17.20
N ALA A 101 26.76 -2.61 16.12
CA ALA A 101 27.50 -1.98 15.02
C ALA A 101 28.23 -0.70 15.46
N ASP A 102 29.50 -0.57 15.05
CA ASP A 102 30.26 0.67 15.23
C ASP A 102 29.88 1.71 14.16
N TRP A 103 28.85 2.50 14.45
CA TRP A 103 28.38 3.57 13.57
C TRP A 103 29.38 4.72 13.32
N LYS A 104 30.54 4.72 13.99
CA LYS A 104 31.63 5.67 13.70
C LYS A 104 32.54 5.16 12.59
N ALA A 105 32.58 3.84 12.35
CA ALA A 105 33.35 3.26 11.27
C ALA A 105 32.88 3.76 9.89
N ASP A 106 33.74 3.63 8.89
CA ASP A 106 33.36 3.90 7.51
C ASP A 106 32.32 2.89 7.04
N PHE A 107 31.41 3.29 6.13
CA PHE A 107 30.30 2.44 5.68
C PHE A 107 30.78 1.06 5.17
N ALA A 108 31.90 1.03 4.44
CA ALA A 108 32.49 -0.22 3.95
C ALA A 108 32.88 -1.18 5.08
N ALA A 109 33.29 -0.65 6.24
CA ALA A 109 33.76 -1.40 7.40
C ALA A 109 32.65 -1.73 8.41
N LEU A 110 31.41 -1.23 8.24
CA LEU A 110 30.29 -1.62 9.09
C LEU A 110 30.06 -3.13 9.04
N ASP A 111 30.19 -3.77 10.20
CA ASP A 111 29.91 -5.19 10.39
C ASP A 111 28.41 -5.37 10.65
N LEU A 112 27.67 -5.52 9.56
CA LEU A 112 26.22 -5.71 9.56
C LEU A 112 25.89 -6.88 8.63
N PRO A 113 24.86 -7.68 8.95
CA PRO A 113 24.26 -8.60 8.00
C PRO A 113 23.94 -7.89 6.68
N SER A 114 24.14 -8.59 5.57
CA SER A 114 24.03 -7.96 4.24
C SER A 114 22.69 -7.27 3.99
N HIS A 115 21.59 -7.77 4.56
CA HIS A 115 20.26 -7.18 4.41
C HIS A 115 20.14 -5.86 5.18
N LEU A 116 20.69 -5.77 6.41
CA LEU A 116 20.74 -4.53 7.19
C LEU A 116 21.69 -3.52 6.55
N LYS A 117 22.88 -3.97 6.11
CA LYS A 117 23.85 -3.08 5.44
C LYS A 117 23.28 -2.43 4.18
N ARG A 118 22.51 -3.17 3.38
CA ARG A 118 21.80 -2.63 2.21
C ARG A 118 20.64 -1.72 2.59
N ALA A 119 20.05 -1.86 3.76
CA ALA A 119 18.95 -1.02 4.23
C ALA A 119 19.43 0.36 4.73
N VAL A 120 20.74 0.57 4.92
CA VAL A 120 21.30 1.87 5.30
C VAL A 120 21.31 2.81 4.09
N ILE A 121 20.36 3.74 4.03
CA ILE A 121 20.25 4.73 2.95
C ILE A 121 21.29 5.85 3.12
N VAL A 122 21.44 6.34 4.35
CA VAL A 122 22.35 7.43 4.71
C VAL A 122 23.24 6.96 5.86
N HIS A 123 24.54 7.22 5.75
CA HIS A 123 25.51 6.99 6.81
C HIS A 123 26.32 8.26 7.05
N ARG A 124 26.36 8.73 8.30
CA ARG A 124 27.13 9.92 8.70
C ARG A 124 26.87 11.18 7.85
N GLY A 125 25.62 11.33 7.37
CA GLY A 125 25.17 12.49 6.60
C GLY A 125 25.37 12.38 5.09
N GLU A 126 25.93 11.28 4.61
CA GLU A 126 26.14 11.03 3.18
C GLU A 126 25.30 9.84 2.71
N LEU A 127 24.80 9.90 1.48
CA LEU A 127 24.11 8.78 0.85
C LEU A 127 25.09 7.61 0.69
N THR A 128 24.65 6.40 1.05
CA THR A 128 25.48 5.21 0.81
C THR A 128 25.51 4.89 -0.69
N PRO A 129 26.53 4.14 -1.19
CA PRO A 129 26.77 4.01 -2.63
C PRO A 129 25.58 3.52 -3.47
N SER A 130 24.72 2.66 -2.90
CA SER A 130 23.52 2.15 -3.60
C SER A 130 22.42 3.20 -3.77
N TYR A 131 22.47 4.29 -3.00
CA TYR A 131 21.46 5.35 -2.96
C TYR A 131 22.01 6.68 -3.47
N GLY A 132 23.25 6.73 -3.99
CA GLY A 132 23.84 7.96 -4.53
C GLY A 132 23.02 8.60 -5.66
N TYR A 133 22.21 7.81 -6.39
CA TYR A 133 21.30 8.34 -7.40
C TYR A 133 20.25 9.33 -6.85
N LEU A 134 20.00 9.34 -5.53
CA LEU A 134 19.09 10.28 -4.90
C LEU A 134 19.65 11.70 -4.83
N GLU A 135 20.97 11.90 -5.00
CA GLU A 135 21.58 13.24 -5.05
C GLU A 135 20.97 14.10 -6.17
N ASP A 136 20.56 13.49 -7.29
CA ASP A 136 19.92 14.18 -8.42
C ASP A 136 18.50 14.70 -8.09
N HIS A 137 17.95 14.35 -6.93
CA HIS A 137 16.58 14.65 -6.49
C HIS A 137 16.48 15.45 -5.18
N LEU A 138 17.61 15.84 -4.59
CA LEU A 138 17.69 16.65 -3.36
C LEU A 138 17.90 18.13 -3.68
#